data_AF-A0A7Y5RR36-F1
#
_entry.id   AF-A0A7Y5RR36-F1
#
_cell.length_a   1.000
_cell.length_b   1.000
_cell.length_c   1.000
_cell.angle_alpha   90.00
_cell.angle_beta   90.00
_cell.angle_gamma   90.00
#
_symmetry.space_group_name_H-M   'P 1'
#
loop_
_entity.id
_entity.type
_entity.pdbx_description
1 polymer ?
#
loop_
_entity_poly.entity_id
_entity_poly.type
_entity_poly.pdbx_seq_one_letter_code
_entity_poly.pdbx_strand_id
1 'polypeptide(L)'
;MKTHSDNTLMSYSQAAARLLRQQAERLFPFSTQPQRPNRLQSHVAWSLRHDGHIFVFNKPLDIDVTYHNDVWVYANDEFRLVGQGETKDEALADLSEEFAFIWDEYTQERDAQLHPSGKLLKQKLLDLVRRIHE
;
A
#
# COMPACT_ATOMS: atom_id res chain seq x y z
N MET A 1 52.97 -17.93 22.64
CA MET A 1 52.73 -16.50 22.90
C MET A 1 52.59 -15.81 21.54
N LYS A 2 51.40 -15.27 21.27
CA LYS A 2 50.97 -14.31 20.23
C LYS A 2 51.26 -14.61 18.74
N THR A 3 50.22 -15.09 18.06
CA THR A 3 49.95 -14.90 16.63
C THR A 3 49.59 -13.43 16.34
N HIS A 4 50.21 -12.82 15.33
CA HIS A 4 49.91 -11.49 14.83
C HIS A 4 49.83 -11.54 13.31
N SER A 5 48.64 -11.84 12.79
CA SER A 5 48.30 -11.70 11.37
C SER A 5 46.79 -11.50 11.25
N ASP A 6 46.28 -10.29 11.57
CA ASP A 6 44.84 -10.04 11.37
C ASP A 6 44.45 -8.56 11.25
N ASN A 7 45.30 -7.72 10.64
CA ASN A 7 44.98 -6.28 10.51
C ASN A 7 45.01 -5.74 9.07
N THR A 8 45.24 -6.60 8.07
CA THR A 8 45.30 -6.16 6.66
C THR A 8 44.00 -6.43 5.90
N LEU A 9 43.23 -7.45 6.28
CA LEU A 9 41.97 -7.82 5.61
C LEU A 9 40.79 -6.90 5.92
N MET A 10 40.83 -6.14 7.03
CA MET A 10 39.78 -5.17 7.39
C MET A 10 39.89 -3.84 6.61
N SER A 11 41.04 -3.52 6.02
CA SER A 11 41.26 -2.26 5.29
C SER A 11 40.72 -2.32 3.86
N TYR A 12 40.90 -3.46 3.18
CA TYR A 12 40.46 -3.66 1.80
C TYR A 12 38.93 -3.65 1.66
N SER A 13 38.20 -4.20 2.62
CA SER A 13 36.73 -4.17 2.59
C SER A 13 36.17 -2.76 2.73
N GLN A 14 36.80 -1.92 3.56
CA GLN A 14 36.38 -0.52 3.74
C GLN A 14 36.74 0.35 2.54
N ALA A 15 37.92 0.14 1.95
CA ALA A 15 38.33 0.87 0.74
C ALA A 15 37.50 0.46 -0.48
N ALA A 16 37.24 -0.84 -0.67
CA ALA A 16 36.39 -1.34 -1.74
C ALA A 16 34.93 -0.89 -1.56
N ALA A 17 34.41 -0.87 -0.33
CA ALA A 17 33.06 -0.37 -0.05
C ALA A 17 32.92 1.13 -0.35
N ARG A 18 33.96 1.94 -0.10
CA ARG A 18 33.97 3.37 -0.45
C ARG A 18 34.00 3.60 -1.95
N LEU A 19 34.81 2.83 -2.68
CA LEU A 19 34.87 2.89 -4.14
C LEU A 19 33.57 2.44 -4.80
N LEU A 20 32.95 1.37 -4.30
CA LEU A 20 31.64 0.92 -4.79
C LEU A 20 30.53 1.94 -4.50
N ARG A 21 30.54 2.60 -3.34
CA ARG A 21 29.60 3.70 -3.05
C ARG A 21 29.80 4.90 -3.98
N GLN A 22 31.02 5.37 -4.18
CA GLN A 22 31.30 6.49 -5.08
C GLN A 22 30.97 6.20 -6.55
N GLN A 23 31.12 4.96 -6.99
CA GLN A 23 30.71 4.55 -8.35
C GLN A 23 29.20 4.39 -8.46
N ALA A 24 28.53 3.84 -7.44
CA ALA A 24 27.07 3.76 -7.40
C ALA A 24 26.42 5.15 -7.39
N GLU A 25 26.95 6.11 -6.64
CA GLU A 25 26.45 7.50 -6.59
C GLU A 25 26.64 8.25 -7.93
N ARG A 26 27.63 7.86 -8.73
CA ARG A 26 27.85 8.43 -10.08
C ARG A 26 26.98 7.79 -11.15
N LEU A 27 26.68 6.50 -11.03
CA LEU A 27 25.89 5.75 -12.02
C LEU A 27 24.38 5.85 -11.73
N PHE A 28 24.00 6.10 -10.47
CA PHE A 28 22.64 6.29 -10.01
C PHE A 28 22.55 7.61 -9.22
N PRO A 29 22.45 8.78 -9.90
CA PRO A 29 22.34 10.08 -9.22
C PRO A 29 21.05 10.21 -8.38
N PHE A 30 20.12 9.26 -8.51
CA PHE A 30 18.94 9.11 -7.67
C PHE A 30 19.01 7.79 -6.91
N SER A 31 19.54 7.82 -5.68
CA SER A 31 19.00 7.13 -4.49
C SER A 31 20.05 6.98 -3.39
N THR A 32 20.12 7.96 -2.48
CA THR A 32 20.54 7.71 -1.08
C THR A 32 19.99 8.78 -0.13
N GLN A 33 18.66 8.88 -0.06
CA GLN A 33 18.01 9.16 1.22
C GLN A 33 16.79 8.24 1.30
N PRO A 34 16.56 7.51 2.42
CA PRO A 34 15.21 7.07 2.71
C PRO A 34 14.37 8.34 2.94
N GLN A 35 13.78 8.86 1.86
CA GLN A 35 12.75 9.88 1.96
C GLN A 35 11.51 9.19 2.54
N ARG A 36 11.35 9.29 3.86
CA ARG A 36 10.14 8.83 4.55
C ARG A 36 8.91 9.51 3.91
N PRO A 37 7.77 8.84 3.68
CA PRO A 37 6.53 9.45 4.15
C PRO A 37 6.55 9.37 5.65
N ASN A 38 7.09 10.37 6.35
CA ASN A 38 7.04 10.33 7.81
C ASN A 38 5.67 10.78 8.36
N ARG A 39 4.60 10.59 7.61
CA ARG A 39 3.26 10.98 8.03
C ARG A 39 2.25 10.02 7.42
N LEU A 40 1.99 8.93 8.15
CA LEU A 40 0.72 8.23 8.04
C LEU A 40 -0.37 9.29 8.26
N GLN A 41 -1.17 9.55 7.24
CA GLN A 41 -2.35 10.38 7.35
C GLN A 41 -3.55 9.46 7.36
N SER A 42 -4.38 9.56 8.38
CA SER A 42 -5.69 8.92 8.37
C SER A 42 -6.61 9.75 7.48
N HIS A 43 -7.08 9.16 6.39
CA HIS A 43 -8.19 9.64 5.60
C HIS A 43 -9.44 8.88 6.02
N VAL A 44 -10.59 9.56 6.01
CA VAL A 44 -11.86 9.01 6.45
C VAL A 44 -12.84 9.22 5.33
N ALA A 45 -13.25 8.14 4.66
CA ALA A 45 -14.17 8.19 3.53
C ALA A 45 -15.57 7.76 3.95
N TRP A 46 -16.58 8.57 3.67
CA TRP A 46 -18.00 8.20 3.84
C TRP A 46 -18.59 7.58 2.57
N SER A 47 -17.86 7.67 1.46
CA SER A 47 -18.25 7.08 0.19
C SER A 47 -17.04 6.88 -0.71
N LEU A 48 -17.11 5.87 -1.58
CA LEU A 48 -16.20 5.70 -2.73
C LEU A 48 -17.02 5.76 -4.02
N ARG A 49 -16.39 6.23 -5.10
CA ARG A 49 -17.04 6.37 -6.41
C ARG A 49 -16.22 5.65 -7.48
N HIS A 50 -16.88 4.78 -8.23
CA HIS A 50 -16.28 4.08 -9.35
C HIS A 50 -17.35 3.74 -10.40
N ASP A 51 -17.01 3.91 -11.68
CA ASP A 51 -17.86 3.57 -12.84
C ASP A 51 -19.35 3.96 -12.69
N GLY A 52 -19.63 5.24 -12.40
CA GLY A 52 -21.00 5.73 -12.19
C GLY A 52 -21.60 5.41 -10.82
N HIS A 53 -21.12 4.40 -10.13
CA HIS A 53 -21.61 4.00 -8.81
C HIS A 53 -21.01 4.83 -7.69
N ILE A 54 -21.84 5.19 -6.70
CA ILE A 54 -21.41 5.81 -5.44
C ILE A 54 -21.80 4.89 -4.29
N PHE A 55 -20.81 4.25 -3.67
CA PHE A 55 -20.98 3.40 -2.50
C PHE A 55 -21.00 4.28 -1.26
N VAL A 56 -22.15 4.41 -0.60
CA VAL A 56 -22.30 5.20 0.63
C VAL A 56 -22.21 4.27 1.84
N PHE A 57 -21.35 4.60 2.79
CA PHE A 57 -21.08 3.75 3.95
C PHE A 57 -21.91 4.14 5.18
N ASN A 58 -22.23 3.16 6.02
CA ASN A 58 -22.91 3.37 7.30
C ASN A 58 -21.96 3.82 8.43
N LYS A 59 -20.70 3.41 8.35
CA LYS A 59 -19.55 3.88 9.14
C LYS A 59 -18.50 4.39 8.16
N PRO A 60 -17.68 5.38 8.54
CA PRO A 60 -16.62 5.82 7.66
C PRO A 60 -15.58 4.70 7.48
N LEU A 61 -14.98 4.65 6.29
CA LEU A 61 -13.84 3.80 5.99
C LEU A 61 -12.56 4.54 6.41
N ASP A 62 -11.85 3.97 7.38
CA ASP A 62 -10.54 4.45 7.80
C ASP A 62 -9.49 4.02 6.78
N ILE A 63 -8.83 4.98 6.14
CA ILE A 63 -7.86 4.75 5.08
C ILE A 63 -6.52 5.34 5.49
N ASP A 64 -5.50 4.51 5.49
CA ASP A 64 -4.12 4.90 5.72
C ASP A 64 -3.53 5.44 4.42
N VAL A 65 -3.09 6.70 4.45
CA VAL A 65 -2.45 7.38 3.32
C VAL A 65 -0.97 7.54 3.57
N THR A 66 -0.16 6.99 2.67
CA THR A 66 1.30 7.09 2.70
C THR A 66 1.84 7.54 1.34
N TYR A 67 3.06 8.08 1.31
CA TYR A 67 3.74 8.51 0.08
C TYR A 67 5.20 8.05 0.06
N HIS A 68 5.49 6.95 -0.62
CA HIS A 68 6.85 6.39 -0.64
C HIS A 68 7.25 6.00 -2.06
N ASN A 69 8.53 6.13 -2.38
CA ASN A 69 9.08 5.81 -3.70
C ASN A 69 8.32 6.52 -4.83
N ASP A 70 8.03 7.80 -4.62
CA ASP A 70 7.28 8.68 -5.54
C ASP A 70 5.84 8.25 -5.85
N VAL A 71 5.25 7.35 -5.05
CA VAL A 71 3.89 6.83 -5.19
C VAL A 71 3.06 7.12 -3.94
N TRP A 72 1.82 7.59 -4.14
CA TRP A 72 0.78 7.64 -3.12
C TRP A 72 0.16 6.26 -2.96
N VAL A 73 -0.03 5.84 -1.71
CA VAL A 73 -0.70 4.59 -1.38
C VAL A 73 -1.80 4.86 -0.37
N TYR A 74 -3.02 4.44 -0.72
CA TYR A 74 -4.20 4.41 0.12
C TYR A 74 -4.43 2.95 0.51
N ALA A 75 -4.55 2.64 1.80
CA ALA A 75 -4.73 1.29 2.26
C ALA A 75 -5.81 1.20 3.33
N ASN A 76 -6.57 0.10 3.33
CA ASN A 76 -7.46 -0.26 4.41
C ASN A 76 -7.28 -1.74 4.76
N ASP A 77 -6.78 -2.02 5.96
CA ASP A 77 -6.50 -3.39 6.41
C ASP A 77 -7.77 -4.21 6.69
N GLU A 78 -8.87 -3.58 7.11
CA GLU A 78 -10.11 -4.26 7.47
C GLU A 78 -10.71 -5.04 6.29
N PHE A 79 -10.64 -4.44 5.10
CA PHE A 79 -11.13 -4.95 3.82
C PHE A 79 -10.01 -5.37 2.87
N ARG A 80 -8.75 -5.23 3.28
CA ARG A 80 -7.54 -5.52 2.49
C ARG A 80 -7.50 -4.77 1.16
N LEU A 81 -7.93 -3.51 1.18
CA LEU A 81 -7.93 -2.64 0.02
C LEU A 81 -6.57 -1.94 -0.09
N VAL A 82 -6.07 -1.80 -1.30
CA VAL A 82 -4.90 -1.00 -1.62
C VAL A 82 -5.17 -0.27 -2.93
N GLY A 83 -4.90 1.04 -2.94
CA GLY A 83 -4.88 1.87 -4.13
C GLY A 83 -3.57 2.62 -4.23
N GLN A 84 -3.01 2.74 -5.43
CA GLN A 84 -1.73 3.39 -5.69
C GLN A 84 -1.77 4.32 -6.90
N GLY A 85 -0.97 5.39 -6.87
CA GLY A 85 -0.91 6.36 -7.96
C GLY A 85 0.22 7.38 -7.82
N GLU A 86 0.58 8.05 -8.92
CA GLU A 86 1.54 9.16 -8.90
C GLU A 86 0.94 10.39 -8.21
N THR A 87 -0.40 10.50 -8.25
CA THR A 87 -1.18 11.50 -7.53
C THR A 87 -2.11 10.88 -6.48
N LYS A 88 -2.56 11.68 -5.51
CA LYS A 88 -3.57 11.24 -4.53
C LYS A 88 -4.89 10.84 -5.18
N ASP A 89 -5.28 11.54 -6.24
CA ASP A 89 -6.55 11.29 -6.93
C ASP A 89 -6.48 9.97 -7.70
N GLU A 90 -5.35 9.65 -8.32
CA GLU A 90 -5.09 8.34 -8.92
C GLU A 90 -5.12 7.23 -7.88
N ALA A 91 -4.41 7.39 -6.75
CA ALA A 91 -4.41 6.37 -5.69
C ALA A 91 -5.80 6.15 -5.07
N LEU A 92 -6.60 7.21 -4.92
CA LEU A 92 -7.98 7.11 -4.45
C LEU A 92 -8.90 6.47 -5.51
N ALA A 93 -8.69 6.76 -6.79
CA ALA A 93 -9.43 6.14 -7.88
C ALA A 93 -9.13 4.63 -7.94
N ASP A 94 -7.87 4.24 -7.83
CA ASP A 94 -7.42 2.85 -7.77
C ASP A 94 -8.01 2.12 -6.55
N LEU A 95 -8.00 2.74 -5.37
CA LEU A 95 -8.68 2.20 -4.17
C LEU A 95 -10.20 2.02 -4.41
N SER A 96 -10.82 2.96 -5.11
CA SER A 96 -12.27 2.92 -5.40
C SER A 96 -12.62 1.82 -6.41
N GLU A 97 -11.75 1.58 -7.39
CA GLU A 97 -11.83 0.45 -8.32
C GLU A 97 -11.69 -0.88 -7.57
N GLU A 98 -10.67 -1.01 -6.72
CA GLU A 98 -10.46 -2.22 -5.91
C GLU A 98 -11.68 -2.50 -5.01
N PHE A 99 -12.26 -1.46 -4.41
CA PHE A 99 -13.50 -1.59 -3.63
C PHE A 99 -14.67 -2.11 -4.47
N ALA A 100 -14.88 -1.53 -5.66
CA ALA A 100 -15.97 -1.94 -6.55
C ALA A 100 -15.78 -3.39 -7.02
N PHE A 101 -14.55 -3.77 -7.36
CA PHE A 101 -14.20 -5.14 -7.74
C PHE A 101 -14.53 -6.13 -6.62
N ILE A 102 -14.05 -5.90 -5.38
CA ILE A 102 -14.36 -6.84 -4.28
C ILE A 102 -15.85 -6.84 -3.91
N TRP A 103 -16.54 -5.71 -4.08
CA TRP A 103 -17.97 -5.64 -3.87
C TRP A 103 -18.70 -6.57 -4.83
N ASP A 104 -18.44 -6.45 -6.13
CA ASP A 104 -19.11 -7.26 -7.14
C ASP A 104 -18.76 -8.75 -7.01
N GLU A 105 -17.48 -9.08 -6.82
CA GLU A 105 -17.03 -10.46 -6.68
C GLU A 105 -17.64 -11.17 -5.47
N TYR A 106 -17.66 -10.53 -4.28
CA TYR A 106 -18.10 -11.21 -3.06
C TYR A 106 -19.59 -11.08 -2.80
N THR A 107 -20.22 -9.96 -3.14
CA THR A 107 -21.65 -9.77 -2.81
C THR A 107 -22.58 -10.53 -3.75
N GLN A 108 -22.17 -10.72 -5.01
CA GLN A 108 -22.96 -11.44 -6.01
C GLN A 108 -22.79 -12.97 -5.93
N GLU A 109 -21.67 -13.45 -5.39
CA GLU A 109 -21.38 -14.88 -5.28
C GLU A 109 -22.29 -15.58 -4.26
N ARG A 110 -22.69 -16.83 -4.56
CA ARG A 110 -23.55 -17.60 -3.64
C ARG A 110 -22.74 -18.05 -2.43
N ASP A 111 -23.32 -17.93 -1.23
CA ASP A 111 -22.65 -18.31 0.02
C ASP A 111 -22.14 -19.76 0.01
N ALA A 112 -22.84 -20.70 -0.64
CA ALA A 112 -22.39 -22.09 -0.74
C ALA A 112 -21.06 -22.26 -1.52
N GLN A 113 -20.70 -21.29 -2.37
CA GLN A 113 -19.49 -21.28 -3.20
C GLN A 113 -18.34 -20.49 -2.55
N LEU A 114 -18.62 -19.73 -1.49
CA LEU A 114 -17.61 -18.96 -0.77
C LEU A 114 -16.93 -19.80 0.32
N HIS A 115 -15.60 -19.70 0.37
CA HIS A 115 -14.82 -20.13 1.52
C HIS A 115 -15.27 -19.34 2.78
N PRO A 116 -15.17 -19.90 4.01
CA PRO A 116 -15.56 -19.19 5.23
C PRO A 116 -15.01 -17.77 5.37
N SER A 117 -13.78 -17.51 4.94
CA SER A 117 -13.18 -16.16 4.93
C SER A 117 -13.90 -15.21 3.95
N GLY A 118 -14.32 -15.71 2.78
CA GLY A 118 -15.08 -14.93 1.80
C GLY A 118 -16.49 -14.60 2.28
N LYS A 119 -17.14 -15.53 3.00
CA LYS A 119 -18.43 -15.26 3.67
C LYS A 119 -18.32 -14.12 4.69
N LEU A 120 -17.25 -14.14 5.49
CA LEU A 120 -16.99 -13.09 6.46
C LEU A 120 -16.74 -11.73 5.78
N LEU A 121 -15.96 -11.71 4.69
CA LEU A 121 -15.73 -10.50 3.91
C LEU A 121 -17.04 -9.97 3.29
N LYS A 122 -17.84 -10.85 2.68
CA LYS A 122 -19.16 -10.51 2.15
C LYS A 122 -20.06 -9.88 3.21
N GLN A 123 -20.15 -10.48 4.40
CA GLN A 123 -20.93 -9.92 5.50
C GLN A 123 -20.43 -8.53 5.90
N LYS A 124 -19.12 -8.35 6.06
CA LYS A 124 -18.53 -7.03 6.36
C LYS A 124 -18.85 -5.99 5.29
N LEU A 125 -18.80 -6.36 4.01
CA LEU A 125 -19.11 -5.46 2.90
C LEU A 125 -20.59 -5.06 2.93
N LEU A 126 -21.49 -6.02 3.05
CA LEU A 126 -22.94 -5.79 3.16
C LEU A 126 -23.29 -4.95 4.40
N ASP A 127 -22.59 -5.17 5.51
CA ASP A 127 -22.75 -4.37 6.72
C ASP A 127 -22.19 -2.96 6.53
N LEU A 128 -21.12 -2.75 5.75
CA LEU A 128 -20.52 -1.44 5.52
C LEU A 128 -21.36 -0.56 4.57
N VAL A 129 -21.82 -1.11 3.45
CA VAL A 129 -22.50 -0.33 2.41
C VAL A 129 -23.96 -0.10 2.78
N ARG A 130 -24.31 1.14 3.08
CA ARG A 130 -25.67 1.56 3.38
C ARG A 130 -26.54 1.61 2.13
N ARG A 131 -26.01 2.16 1.05
CA ARG A 131 -26.72 2.40 -0.21
C ARG A 131 -25.73 2.61 -1.34
N ILE A 132 -26.14 2.22 -2.56
CA ILE A 132 -25.44 2.54 -3.80
C ILE A 132 -26.31 3.52 -4.61
N HIS A 133 -25.69 4.55 -5.17
CA HIS A 133 -26.31 5.45 -6.15
C HIS A 133 -25.71 5.19 -7.54
N GLU A 134 -26.55 5.33 -8.57
CA GLU A 134 -26.22 5.23 -10.01
C GLU A 134 -26.39 6.59 -10.70
#